data_AF-A0A397TFP1-F1
#
_entry.id   AF-A0A397TFP1-F1
#
_cell.length_a   1.000
_cell.length_b   1.000
_cell.length_c   1.000
_cell.angle_alpha   90.00
_cell.angle_beta   90.00
_cell.angle_gamma   90.00
#
_symmetry.space_group_name_H-M   'P 1'
#
loop_
_entity.id
_entity.type
_entity.pdbx_description
1 polymer ?
#
loop_
_entity_poly.entity_id
_entity_poly.type
_entity_poly.pdbx_seq_one_letter_code
_entity_poly.pdbx_strand_id
1 'polypeptide(L)'
;MFQLKVTSMLDFVTRPPSIIIPEFLYLGDAKTACWFPQLYSNKITHVINLSGCSNYWETKENITKFLNQQFSKEYEQSLSLEKGTDSSSENNVIVNKMIDEIIPLSYLRIDIADDPSSNISKHFHECIGFIENAKSTNGRVYVHCQAGISRSATIVVAYLMNSQKISYKRALNLVKEKRPFVKPNHGFRKQLREFEKKILLI
;
A
#
# COMPACT_ATOMS: atom_id res chain seq x y z
N MET A 1 0.80 8.09 -24.73
CA MET A 1 0.02 6.90 -25.18
C MET A 1 -0.06 5.80 -24.09
N PHE A 2 1.04 5.43 -23.43
CA PHE A 2 1.06 4.42 -22.35
C PHE A 2 0.31 4.82 -21.06
N GLN A 3 0.54 6.03 -20.56
CA GLN A 3 -0.13 6.55 -19.36
C GLN A 3 -1.65 6.65 -19.53
N LEU A 4 -2.11 6.83 -20.79
CA LEU A 4 -3.51 6.88 -21.21
C LEU A 4 -4.19 5.49 -21.30
N LYS A 5 -3.43 4.41 -21.53
CA LYS A 5 -3.94 3.02 -21.57
C LYS A 5 -3.99 2.36 -20.19
N VAL A 6 -3.07 2.72 -19.29
CA VAL A 6 -3.16 2.31 -17.87
C VAL A 6 -4.39 2.95 -17.20
N THR A 7 -4.76 4.18 -17.60
CA THR A 7 -5.98 4.85 -17.11
C THR A 7 -7.28 4.15 -17.51
N SER A 8 -7.37 3.49 -18.68
CA SER A 8 -8.59 2.77 -19.09
C SER A 8 -8.81 1.45 -18.36
N MET A 9 -7.84 1.00 -17.54
CA MET A 9 -8.01 -0.11 -16.60
C MET A 9 -8.53 0.34 -15.23
N LEU A 10 -8.67 1.66 -14.98
CA LEU A 10 -9.03 2.21 -13.66
C LEU A 10 -10.49 1.96 -13.23
N ASP A 11 -11.34 1.45 -14.13
CA ASP A 11 -12.80 1.47 -13.96
C ASP A 11 -13.38 0.33 -13.10
N PHE A 12 -12.55 -0.56 -12.53
CA PHE A 12 -13.04 -1.71 -11.74
C PHE A 12 -12.47 -1.80 -10.32
N VAL A 13 -12.18 -0.67 -9.68
CA VAL A 13 -11.85 -0.67 -8.24
C VAL A 13 -12.97 -0.10 -7.40
N THR A 14 -13.54 -0.97 -6.57
CA THR A 14 -14.64 -0.59 -5.68
C THR A 14 -14.29 0.54 -4.70
N ARG A 15 -13.00 0.75 -4.33
CA ARG A 15 -12.50 1.88 -3.52
C ARG A 15 -11.01 2.19 -3.76
N PRO A 16 -10.60 3.42 -4.07
CA PRO A 16 -9.17 3.79 -4.13
C PRO A 16 -8.54 3.88 -2.72
N PRO A 17 -7.18 3.89 -2.63
CA PRO A 17 -6.46 4.21 -1.41
C PRO A 17 -6.89 5.57 -0.86
N SER A 18 -7.05 5.65 0.45
CA SER A 18 -7.25 6.92 1.13
C SER A 18 -5.90 7.61 1.31
N ILE A 19 -5.76 8.83 0.80
CA ILE A 19 -4.57 9.67 0.97
C ILE A 19 -4.60 10.26 2.38
N ILE A 20 -3.70 9.79 3.25
CA ILE A 20 -3.57 10.29 4.63
C ILE A 20 -2.64 11.48 4.68
N ILE A 21 -1.47 11.36 4.04
CA ILE A 21 -0.53 12.45 3.82
C ILE A 21 -0.27 12.53 2.31
N PRO A 22 -0.55 13.66 1.64
CA PRO A 22 -0.36 13.82 0.21
C PRO A 22 1.04 13.39 -0.25
N GLU A 23 1.10 12.67 -1.36
CA GLU A 23 2.33 12.18 -1.99
C GLU A 23 3.23 11.33 -1.08
N PHE A 24 2.72 10.79 0.04
CA PHE A 24 3.56 10.09 1.01
C PHE A 24 2.89 8.90 1.70
N LEU A 25 1.74 9.07 2.34
CA LEU A 25 1.13 8.02 3.19
C LEU A 25 -0.30 7.71 2.76
N TYR A 26 -0.53 6.44 2.43
CA TYR A 26 -1.78 5.91 1.90
C TYR A 26 -2.30 4.77 2.78
N LEU A 27 -3.62 4.69 2.93
CA LEU A 27 -4.32 3.65 3.70
C LEU A 27 -5.35 2.94 2.83
N GLY A 28 -5.37 1.61 2.86
CA GLY A 28 -6.38 0.86 2.13
C GLY A 28 -6.56 -0.59 2.56
N ASP A 29 -7.10 -1.39 1.65
CA ASP A 29 -7.48 -2.78 1.81
C ASP A 29 -6.71 -3.73 0.88
N ALA A 30 -6.88 -5.04 1.09
CA ALA A 30 -6.18 -6.07 0.34
C ALA A 30 -6.61 -6.12 -1.14
N LYS A 31 -7.87 -5.79 -1.44
CA LYS A 31 -8.36 -5.75 -2.84
C LYS A 31 -7.60 -4.68 -3.64
N THR A 32 -7.46 -3.50 -3.04
CA THR A 32 -6.68 -2.40 -3.62
C THR A 32 -5.19 -2.75 -3.70
N ALA A 33 -4.65 -3.46 -2.71
CA ALA A 33 -3.26 -3.92 -2.71
C ALA A 33 -2.94 -4.86 -3.88
N CYS A 34 -3.91 -5.70 -4.26
CA CYS A 34 -3.78 -6.62 -5.40
C CYS A 34 -3.90 -5.90 -6.76
N TRP A 35 -4.32 -4.64 -6.80
CA TRP A 35 -4.52 -3.93 -8.04
C TRP A 35 -3.36 -2.97 -8.33
N PHE A 36 -2.39 -3.51 -9.05
CA PHE A 36 -1.13 -2.87 -9.38
C PHE A 36 -1.24 -1.48 -10.04
N PRO A 37 -2.13 -1.23 -11.02
CA PRO A 37 -2.23 0.09 -11.65
C PRO A 37 -2.46 1.26 -10.67
N GLN A 38 -3.21 1.08 -9.57
CA GLN A 38 -3.35 2.16 -8.58
C GLN A 38 -2.07 2.43 -7.82
N LEU A 39 -1.41 1.37 -7.37
CA LEU A 39 -0.21 1.53 -6.55
C LEU A 39 0.91 2.12 -7.40
N TYR A 40 1.02 1.69 -8.67
CA TYR A 40 1.93 2.28 -9.64
C TYR A 40 1.59 3.75 -9.94
N SER A 41 0.32 4.10 -10.20
CA SER A 41 -0.08 5.49 -10.48
C SER A 41 0.15 6.44 -9.30
N ASN A 42 0.05 5.92 -8.07
CA ASN A 42 0.38 6.66 -6.86
C ASN A 42 1.88 6.64 -6.52
N LYS A 43 2.73 6.00 -7.35
CA LYS A 43 4.19 5.86 -7.19
C LYS A 43 4.56 5.22 -5.85
N ILE A 44 3.80 4.22 -5.43
CA ILE A 44 4.07 3.48 -4.19
C ILE A 44 5.38 2.72 -4.30
N THR A 45 6.28 2.95 -3.35
CA THR A 45 7.59 2.29 -3.25
C THR A 45 7.76 1.47 -1.98
N HIS A 46 6.82 1.59 -1.05
CA HIS A 46 6.85 0.92 0.25
C HIS A 46 5.46 0.36 0.57
N VAL A 47 5.38 -0.89 0.99
CA VAL A 47 4.10 -1.52 1.37
C VAL A 47 4.22 -2.16 2.74
N ILE A 48 3.27 -1.85 3.63
CA ILE A 48 3.06 -2.58 4.89
C ILE A 48 1.78 -3.40 4.75
N ASN A 49 1.91 -4.72 4.76
CA ASN A 49 0.81 -5.67 4.71
C ASN A 49 0.55 -6.27 6.09
N LEU A 50 -0.60 -5.93 6.68
CA LEU A 50 -1.09 -6.49 7.94
C LEU A 50 -2.21 -7.53 7.73
N SER A 51 -2.27 -8.15 6.56
CA SER A 51 -3.23 -9.22 6.23
C SER A 51 -2.51 -10.53 5.93
N GLY A 52 -3.24 -11.64 6.03
CA GLY A 52 -2.73 -12.95 5.59
C GLY A 52 -2.73 -13.13 4.07
N CYS A 53 -3.23 -12.16 3.30
CA CYS A 53 -3.29 -12.25 1.84
C CYS A 53 -1.96 -11.83 1.21
N SER A 54 -1.46 -12.65 0.30
CA SER A 54 -0.37 -12.26 -0.59
C SER A 54 -0.85 -11.36 -1.72
N ASN A 55 0.05 -10.54 -2.25
CA ASN A 55 -0.20 -9.67 -3.41
C ASN A 55 1.06 -9.57 -4.30
N TYR A 56 0.92 -8.93 -5.46
CA TYR A 56 1.99 -8.85 -6.46
C TYR A 56 3.21 -8.05 -6.02
N TRP A 57 3.06 -7.17 -5.01
CA TRP A 57 4.10 -6.26 -4.53
C TRP A 57 5.05 -6.93 -3.52
N GLU A 58 4.88 -8.23 -3.24
CA GLU A 58 5.74 -8.94 -2.29
C GLU A 58 7.16 -9.19 -2.80
N THR A 59 7.32 -9.48 -4.09
CA THR A 59 8.64 -9.83 -4.66
C THR A 59 8.80 -9.34 -6.09
N LYS A 60 10.05 -9.20 -6.54
CA LYS A 60 10.39 -8.88 -7.93
C LYS A 60 9.79 -9.90 -8.89
N GLU A 61 9.81 -11.17 -8.55
CA GLU A 61 9.25 -12.27 -9.35
C GLU A 61 7.73 -12.10 -9.51
N ASN A 62 7.03 -11.74 -8.43
CA ASN A 62 5.58 -11.54 -8.47
C ASN A 62 5.20 -10.33 -9.35
N ILE A 63 5.95 -9.23 -9.27
CA ILE A 63 5.77 -8.05 -10.14
C ILE A 63 6.03 -8.42 -11.60
N THR A 64 7.15 -9.09 -11.87
CA THR A 64 7.54 -9.51 -13.23
C THR A 64 6.48 -10.42 -13.84
N LYS A 65 6.01 -11.40 -13.08
CA LYS A 65 4.95 -12.32 -13.50
C LYS A 65 3.65 -11.58 -13.83
N PHE A 66 3.24 -10.62 -13.00
CA PHE A 66 2.05 -9.81 -13.24
C PHE A 66 2.16 -9.00 -14.54
N LEU A 67 3.28 -8.28 -14.73
CA LEU A 67 3.49 -7.44 -15.90
C LEU A 67 3.51 -8.29 -17.17
N ASN A 68 4.26 -9.40 -17.18
CA ASN A 68 4.28 -10.31 -18.32
C ASN A 68 2.88 -10.85 -18.65
N GLN A 69 2.07 -11.21 -17.65
CA GLN A 69 0.69 -11.66 -17.91
C GLN A 69 -0.21 -10.58 -18.51
N GLN A 70 -0.05 -9.31 -18.13
CA GLN A 70 -0.86 -8.23 -18.69
C GLN A 70 -0.44 -7.87 -20.11
N PHE A 71 0.85 -7.70 -20.35
CA PHE A 71 1.34 -7.34 -21.68
C PHE A 71 1.16 -8.48 -22.69
N SER A 72 1.23 -9.75 -22.28
CA SER A 72 0.90 -10.87 -23.18
C SER A 72 -0.58 -10.89 -23.59
N LYS A 73 -1.51 -10.53 -22.70
CA LYS A 73 -2.95 -10.47 -23.02
C LYS A 73 -3.30 -9.32 -23.96
N GLU A 74 -2.70 -8.15 -23.76
CA GLU A 74 -2.85 -7.01 -24.67
C GLU A 74 -2.23 -7.30 -26.04
N TYR A 75 -1.12 -8.04 -26.07
CA TYR A 75 -0.46 -8.47 -27.29
C TYR A 75 -1.33 -9.40 -28.14
N GLU A 76 -1.94 -10.43 -27.55
CA GLU A 76 -2.86 -11.35 -28.25
C GLU A 76 -4.09 -10.62 -28.84
N GLN A 77 -4.61 -9.59 -28.16
CA GLN A 77 -5.68 -8.73 -28.68
C GLN A 77 -5.23 -7.81 -29.84
N SER A 78 -3.95 -7.41 -29.86
CA SER A 78 -3.40 -6.56 -30.92
C SER A 78 -2.94 -7.34 -32.16
N LEU A 79 -2.50 -8.60 -32.00
CA LEU A 79 -2.05 -9.47 -33.10
C LEU A 79 -3.17 -9.94 -34.03
N SER A 80 -4.43 -9.78 -33.61
CA SER A 80 -5.57 -10.05 -34.48
C SER A 80 -5.76 -8.97 -35.55
N LEU A 81 -4.98 -7.87 -35.52
CA LEU A 81 -5.18 -6.71 -36.38
C LEU A 81 -4.01 -6.37 -37.31
N GLU A 82 -2.74 -6.70 -37.00
CA GLU A 82 -1.61 -6.38 -37.90
C GLU A 82 -0.51 -7.45 -37.95
N LYS A 83 -0.03 -7.75 -39.17
CA LYS A 83 1.11 -8.64 -39.42
C LYS A 83 2.43 -7.85 -39.46
N GLY A 84 3.34 -8.19 -38.55
CA GLY A 84 4.77 -8.27 -38.83
C GLY A 84 5.67 -7.12 -38.34
N THR A 85 6.24 -7.29 -37.14
CA THR A 85 7.61 -6.92 -36.72
C THR A 85 7.92 -7.68 -35.42
N ASP A 86 9.20 -7.85 -35.04
CA ASP A 86 9.63 -8.60 -33.84
C ASP A 86 9.34 -7.84 -32.52
N SER A 87 8.05 -7.67 -32.23
CA SER A 87 7.45 -7.05 -31.06
C SER A 87 7.75 -7.75 -29.73
N SER A 88 8.36 -8.93 -29.77
CA SER A 88 8.77 -9.68 -28.58
C SER A 88 9.92 -8.98 -27.84
N SER A 89 10.83 -8.35 -28.58
CA SER A 89 11.99 -7.63 -28.05
C SER A 89 11.61 -6.29 -27.39
N GLU A 90 10.74 -5.51 -28.01
CA GLU A 90 10.27 -4.22 -27.50
C GLU A 90 9.44 -4.36 -26.22
N ASN A 91 8.54 -5.36 -26.16
CA ASN A 91 7.74 -5.63 -24.96
C ASN A 91 8.61 -5.97 -23.74
N ASN A 92 9.67 -6.78 -23.95
CA ASN A 92 10.61 -7.11 -22.88
C ASN A 92 11.37 -5.89 -22.36
N VAL A 93 11.77 -4.97 -23.25
CA VAL A 93 12.45 -3.71 -22.85
C VAL A 93 11.51 -2.83 -22.01
N ILE A 94 10.24 -2.71 -22.38
CA ILE A 94 9.24 -1.91 -21.65
C ILE A 94 8.98 -2.50 -20.26
N VAL A 95 8.77 -3.82 -20.17
CA VAL A 95 8.53 -4.51 -18.90
C VAL A 95 9.72 -4.36 -17.96
N ASN A 96 10.94 -4.56 -18.45
CA ASN A 96 12.15 -4.39 -17.64
C ASN A 96 12.29 -2.95 -17.12
N LYS A 97 12.02 -1.96 -17.97
CA LYS A 97 12.02 -0.55 -17.55
C LYS A 97 10.98 -0.27 -16.45
N MET A 98 9.76 -0.82 -16.56
CA MET A 98 8.73 -0.67 -15.53
C MET A 98 9.13 -1.32 -14.21
N ILE A 99 9.76 -2.51 -14.27
CA ILE A 99 10.26 -3.21 -13.09
C ILE A 99 11.33 -2.36 -12.39
N ASP A 100 12.26 -1.78 -13.15
CA ASP A 100 13.32 -0.92 -12.61
C ASP A 100 12.79 0.39 -12.01
N GLU A 101 11.67 0.92 -12.50
CA GLU A 101 11.00 2.08 -11.89
C GLU A 101 10.31 1.74 -10.56
N ILE A 102 9.90 0.49 -10.38
CA ILE A 102 9.21 0.01 -9.17
C ILE A 102 10.21 -0.44 -8.11
N ILE A 103 11.38 -0.90 -8.53
CA ILE A 103 12.41 -1.46 -7.66
C ILE A 103 13.48 -0.40 -7.34
N PRO A 104 13.86 -0.20 -6.07
CA PRO A 104 13.56 -1.06 -4.93
C PRO A 104 12.21 -0.77 -4.28
N LEU A 105 11.28 -1.71 -4.43
CA LEU A 105 10.08 -1.79 -3.64
C LEU A 105 10.45 -2.42 -2.30
N SER A 106 10.17 -1.71 -1.21
CA SER A 106 10.32 -2.26 0.13
C SER A 106 8.99 -2.83 0.60
N TYR A 107 9.02 -4.04 1.15
CA TYR A 107 7.81 -4.73 1.62
C TYR A 107 7.98 -5.21 3.05
N LEU A 108 7.02 -4.88 3.91
CA LEU A 108 6.95 -5.33 5.29
C LEU A 108 5.66 -6.10 5.51
N ARG A 109 5.78 -7.38 5.84
CA ARG A 109 4.65 -8.25 6.19
C ARG A 109 4.56 -8.46 7.68
N ILE A 110 3.38 -8.22 8.24
CA ILE A 110 3.07 -8.45 9.66
C ILE A 110 1.82 -9.32 9.73
N ASP A 111 2.02 -10.59 10.04
CA ASP A 111 0.91 -11.52 10.26
C ASP A 111 0.31 -11.26 11.65
N ILE A 112 -0.83 -10.57 11.66
CA ILE A 112 -1.58 -10.29 12.87
C ILE A 112 -3.08 -10.40 12.63
N ALA A 113 -3.78 -11.07 13.56
CA ALA A 113 -5.23 -11.18 13.53
C ALA A 113 -5.88 -9.85 13.89
N ASP A 114 -7.08 -9.59 13.36
CA ASP A 114 -7.89 -8.45 13.80
C ASP A 114 -8.69 -8.81 15.04
N ASP A 115 -7.97 -9.26 16.07
CA ASP A 115 -8.54 -9.72 17.32
C ASP A 115 -8.15 -8.77 18.47
N PRO A 116 -9.06 -8.41 19.38
CA PRO A 116 -8.75 -7.56 20.52
C PRO A 116 -7.65 -8.07 21.46
N SER A 117 -7.39 -9.38 21.49
CA SER A 117 -6.30 -10.00 22.25
C SER A 117 -4.94 -9.91 21.55
N SER A 118 -4.92 -9.62 20.24
CA SER A 118 -3.66 -9.52 19.48
C SER A 118 -2.84 -8.31 19.93
N ASN A 119 -1.55 -8.52 20.18
CA ASN A 119 -0.63 -7.44 20.54
C ASN A 119 -0.06 -6.77 19.29
N ILE A 120 -0.77 -5.78 18.74
CA ILE A 120 -0.32 -4.99 17.59
C ILE A 120 0.73 -3.94 17.99
N SER A 121 0.74 -3.50 19.26
CA SER A 121 1.67 -2.47 19.74
C SER A 121 3.13 -2.87 19.66
N LYS A 122 3.44 -4.17 19.72
CA LYS A 122 4.80 -4.69 19.54
C LYS A 122 5.41 -4.33 18.16
N HIS A 123 4.56 -4.05 17.17
CA HIS A 123 4.97 -3.68 15.81
C HIS A 123 4.97 -2.18 15.55
N PHE A 124 4.59 -1.33 16.52
CA PHE A 124 4.51 0.10 16.27
C PHE A 124 5.87 0.70 15.89
N HIS A 125 6.93 0.39 16.62
CA HIS A 125 8.26 0.92 16.32
C HIS A 125 8.80 0.43 14.98
N GLU A 126 8.61 -0.86 14.66
CA GLU A 126 8.98 -1.46 13.39
C GLU A 126 8.27 -0.77 12.21
N CYS A 127 6.93 -0.66 12.26
CA CYS A 127 6.15 0.01 11.22
C CYS A 127 6.49 1.50 11.09
N ILE A 128 6.67 2.20 12.21
CA ILE A 128 7.02 3.62 12.21
C ILE A 128 8.40 3.80 11.57
N GLY A 129 9.39 2.99 11.95
CA GLY A 129 10.72 3.02 11.35
C GLY A 129 10.69 2.75 9.85
N PHE A 130 9.86 1.80 9.41
CA PHE A 130 9.65 1.53 7.98
C PHE A 130 9.05 2.74 7.23
N ILE A 131 8.07 3.42 7.83
CA ILE A 131 7.46 4.63 7.24
C ILE A 131 8.47 5.79 7.20
N GLU A 132 9.26 5.99 8.25
CA GLU A 132 10.30 7.03 8.29
C GLU A 132 11.44 6.74 7.30
N ASN A 133 11.82 5.47 7.11
CA ASN A 133 12.78 5.08 6.07
C ASN A 133 12.26 5.46 4.67
N ALA A 134 10.98 5.17 4.38
CA ALA A 134 10.37 5.60 3.13
C ALA A 134 10.41 7.12 2.96
N LYS A 135 10.15 7.87 4.04
CA LYS A 135 10.21 9.34 4.02
C LYS A 135 11.61 9.84 3.68
N SER A 136 12.65 9.23 4.27
CA SER A 136 14.06 9.60 4.04
C SER A 136 14.54 9.33 2.61
N THR A 137 13.90 8.40 1.91
CA THR A 137 14.20 8.02 0.51
C THR A 137 13.24 8.67 -0.48
N ASN A 138 12.44 9.65 -0.04
CA ASN A 138 11.38 10.29 -0.84
C ASN A 138 10.39 9.29 -1.46
N GLY A 139 10.20 8.17 -0.76
CA GLY A 139 9.29 7.09 -1.10
C GLY A 139 7.87 7.34 -0.63
N ARG A 140 6.97 6.43 -1.02
CA ARG A 140 5.53 6.50 -0.72
C ARG A 140 5.04 5.18 -0.17
N VAL A 141 4.32 5.26 0.94
CA VAL A 141 3.93 4.10 1.74
C VAL A 141 2.46 3.81 1.58
N TYR A 142 2.14 2.58 1.21
CA TYR A 142 0.80 2.02 1.27
C TYR A 142 0.68 1.06 2.46
N VAL A 143 -0.14 1.41 3.44
CA VAL A 143 -0.43 0.57 4.61
C VAL A 143 -1.80 -0.07 4.44
N HIS A 144 -1.87 -1.40 4.41
CA HIS A 144 -3.12 -2.11 4.24
C HIS A 144 -3.29 -3.31 5.16
N CYS A 145 -4.55 -3.73 5.30
CA CYS A 145 -4.91 -5.01 5.90
C CYS A 145 -6.04 -5.61 5.05
N GLN A 146 -6.85 -6.52 5.59
CA GLN A 146 -7.95 -7.12 4.82
C GLN A 146 -8.95 -6.08 4.29
N ALA A 147 -9.47 -5.22 5.16
CA ALA A 147 -10.56 -4.29 4.86
C ALA A 147 -10.17 -2.81 4.96
N GLY A 148 -8.96 -2.51 5.43
CA GLY A 148 -8.54 -1.12 5.67
C GLY A 148 -9.34 -0.42 6.76
N ILE A 149 -9.81 -1.16 7.77
CA ILE A 149 -10.70 -0.64 8.83
C ILE A 149 -9.98 -0.57 10.19
N SER A 150 -9.28 -1.64 10.57
CA SER A 150 -8.77 -1.82 11.93
C SER A 150 -7.25 -1.89 12.01
N ARG A 151 -6.60 -3.01 11.62
CA ARG A 151 -5.14 -3.22 11.71
C ARG A 151 -4.32 -2.11 11.05
N SER A 152 -4.48 -1.88 9.75
CA SER A 152 -3.73 -0.85 9.02
C SER A 152 -4.03 0.56 9.53
N ALA A 153 -5.29 0.86 9.84
CA ALA A 153 -5.65 2.13 10.45
C ALA A 153 -4.97 2.34 11.81
N THR A 154 -4.80 1.27 12.60
CA THR A 154 -4.09 1.33 13.89
C THR A 154 -2.63 1.75 13.69
N ILE A 155 -1.93 1.17 12.71
CA ILE A 155 -0.56 1.56 12.38
C ILE A 155 -0.47 3.01 11.91
N VAL A 156 -1.36 3.44 11.01
CA VAL A 156 -1.39 4.82 10.52
C VAL A 156 -1.64 5.81 11.67
N VAL A 157 -2.57 5.49 12.57
CA VAL A 157 -2.84 6.32 13.76
C VAL A 157 -1.60 6.38 14.68
N ALA A 158 -0.96 5.25 14.97
CA ALA A 158 0.27 5.21 15.77
C ALA A 158 1.38 6.07 15.14
N TYR A 159 1.56 5.99 13.82
CA TYR A 159 2.52 6.82 13.09
C TYR A 159 2.22 8.31 13.19
N LEU A 160 0.97 8.74 12.98
CA LEU A 160 0.59 10.15 13.09
C LEU A 160 0.81 10.68 14.52
N MET A 161 0.46 9.89 15.54
CA MET A 161 0.72 10.25 16.93
C MET A 161 2.22 10.44 17.19
N ASN A 162 3.06 9.51 16.74
CA ASN A 162 4.50 9.56 16.97
C ASN A 162 5.19 10.69 16.22
N SER A 163 4.88 10.87 14.94
CA SER A 163 5.53 11.83 14.03
C SER A 163 5.10 13.27 14.29
N GLN A 164 3.84 13.50 14.68
CA GLN A 164 3.30 14.85 14.88
C GLN A 164 3.13 15.20 16.37
N LYS A 165 3.45 14.28 17.29
CA LYS A 165 3.26 14.46 18.74
C LYS A 165 1.84 14.89 19.11
N ILE A 166 0.85 14.25 18.49
CA ILE A 166 -0.57 14.52 18.72
C ILE A 166 -1.26 13.38 19.47
N SER A 167 -2.38 13.71 20.12
CA SER A 167 -3.18 12.74 20.86
C SER A 167 -3.78 11.65 19.96
N TYR A 168 -4.07 10.50 20.55
CA TYR A 168 -4.79 9.40 19.89
C TYR A 168 -6.11 9.88 19.27
N LYS A 169 -6.86 10.71 20.00
CA LYS A 169 -8.14 11.27 19.53
C LYS A 169 -7.94 12.13 18.29
N ARG A 170 -6.92 12.99 18.28
CA ARG A 170 -6.62 13.85 17.13
C ARG A 170 -6.15 13.04 15.92
N ALA A 171 -5.22 12.10 16.12
CA ALA A 171 -4.71 11.23 15.06
C ALA A 171 -5.82 10.38 14.43
N LEU A 172 -6.69 9.76 15.24
CA LEU A 172 -7.82 8.98 14.72
C LEU A 172 -8.80 9.84 13.91
N ASN A 173 -9.06 11.07 14.35
CA ASN A 173 -9.95 11.98 13.62
C ASN A 173 -9.37 12.37 12.25
N LEU A 174 -8.07 12.67 12.17
CA LEU A 174 -7.39 12.94 10.88
C LEU A 174 -7.54 11.76 9.90
N VAL A 175 -7.39 10.52 10.39
CA VAL A 175 -7.60 9.33 9.55
C VAL A 175 -9.07 9.19 9.13
N LYS A 176 -10.02 9.45 10.03
CA LYS A 176 -11.46 9.39 9.73
C LYS A 176 -11.92 10.45 8.74
N GLU A 177 -11.32 11.64 8.74
CA GLU A 177 -11.58 12.67 7.73
C GLU A 177 -11.29 12.16 6.30
N LYS A 178 -10.32 11.25 6.16
CA LYS A 178 -9.93 10.64 4.87
C LYS A 178 -10.58 9.28 4.60
N ARG A 179 -10.94 8.55 5.66
CA ARG A 179 -11.56 7.20 5.59
C ARG A 179 -12.58 7.03 6.74
N PRO A 180 -13.83 7.53 6.58
CA PRO A 180 -14.79 7.68 7.70
C PRO A 180 -15.15 6.40 8.45
N PHE A 181 -15.10 5.26 7.77
CA PHE A 181 -15.44 3.95 8.34
C PHE A 181 -14.30 3.26 9.10
N VAL A 182 -13.14 3.92 9.23
CA VAL A 182 -12.04 3.41 10.08
C VAL A 182 -12.52 3.24 11.52
N LYS A 183 -12.25 2.04 12.06
CA LYS A 183 -12.66 1.62 13.39
C LYS A 183 -11.71 0.54 13.90
N PRO A 184 -10.52 0.90 14.43
CA PRO A 184 -9.66 -0.04 15.17
C PRO A 184 -10.49 -0.80 16.20
N ASN A 185 -10.26 -2.11 16.33
CA ASN A 185 -10.95 -2.91 17.34
C ASN A 185 -10.66 -2.39 18.76
N HIS A 186 -11.44 -2.82 19.76
CA HIS A 186 -11.35 -2.24 21.10
C HIS A 186 -10.01 -2.50 21.80
N GLY A 187 -9.38 -3.64 21.56
CA GLY A 187 -8.04 -3.96 22.07
C GLY A 187 -6.97 -3.06 21.46
N PHE A 188 -7.02 -2.82 20.15
CA PHE A 188 -6.10 -1.92 19.46
C PHE A 188 -6.27 -0.46 19.90
N ARG A 189 -7.50 0.00 20.16
CA ARG A 189 -7.73 1.33 20.74
C ARG A 189 -7.11 1.47 22.13
N LYS A 190 -7.18 0.42 22.97
CA LYS A 190 -6.50 0.40 24.27
C LYS A 190 -4.98 0.51 24.08
N GLN A 191 -4.42 -0.29 23.19
CA GLN A 191 -2.98 -0.28 22.89
C GLN A 191 -2.49 1.06 22.33
N LEU A 192 -3.26 1.75 21.49
CA LEU A 192 -2.95 3.10 21.03
C LEU A 192 -2.92 4.13 22.16
N ARG A 193 -3.86 4.07 23.11
CA ARG A 193 -3.85 4.96 24.28
C ARG A 193 -2.68 4.68 25.22
N GLU A 194 -2.29 3.42 25.38
CA GLU A 194 -1.07 3.10 26.14
C GLU A 194 0.19 3.59 25.41
N PHE A 195 0.21 3.54 24.08
CA PHE A 195 1.30 4.11 23.29
C PHE A 195 1.37 5.63 23.41
N GLU A 196 0.22 6.33 23.41
CA GLU A 196 0.11 7.78 23.64
C GLU A 196 0.86 8.22 24.90
N LYS A 197 0.60 7.56 26.03
CA LYS A 197 1.26 7.86 27.31
C LYS A 197 2.79 7.76 27.22
N LYS A 198 3.30 6.77 26.49
CA LYS A 198 4.74 6.55 26.30
C LYS A 198 5.41 7.63 25.47
N ILE A 199 4.72 8.19 24.48
CA ILE A 199 5.33 9.12 23.51
C ILE A 199 5.08 10.60 23.81
N LEU A 200 4.08 10.93 24.64
CA LEU A 200 3.71 12.32 24.96
C LEU A 200 4.17 12.80 26.35
N LEU A 201 4.88 11.97 27.13
CA LEU A 201 5.35 12.31 28.49
C LEU A 201 4.24 12.94 29.36
N ILE A 202 3.10 12.25 29.48
CA ILE A 202 2.01 12.62 30.40
C ILE A 202 2.03 11.69 31.60
#